data_AF-A0A7C6DFF4-F1
#
_entry.id   AF-A0A7C6DFF4-F1
#
_cell.length_a   1.000
_cell.length_b   1.000
_cell.length_c   1.000
_cell.angle_alpha   90.00
_cell.angle_beta   90.00
_cell.angle_gamma   90.00
#
_symmetry.space_group_name_H-M   'P 1'
#
loop_
_entity.id
_entity.type
_entity.pdbx_description
1 polymer ?
#
loop_
_entity_poly.entity_id
_entity_poly.type
_entity_poly.pdbx_seq_one_letter_code
_entity_poly.pdbx_strand_id
1 'polypeptide(L)'
;MKNKKTLLLFLLLIGFMVFTTSMISAWLTDTKSTEPAVMIVGDIEYEWLGEITEDTPIVPGQELVGETFALENTSTVTSEIRVLMNIQVKKQDVGAEYIDWLDAYSIDASNPIESPAKLFITFGSKWIKQANASTRVVSGTTYNVHEYRYNEVVAPYDSANPADPIEVITSMILNGWTVGNEYENAEFKVTLVFEAKQEEYVTWEQLGTAEIDFTTGLASN
;
A
#
# COMPACT_ATOMS: atom_id res chain seq x y z
N MET A 1 44.29 18.40 74.83
CA MET A 1 43.27 17.91 73.87
C MET A 1 41.87 18.42 74.28
N LYS A 2 41.46 19.65 73.91
CA LYS A 2 40.10 20.16 74.22
C LYS A 2 39.26 20.56 73.01
N ASN A 3 39.80 20.50 71.79
CA ASN A 3 39.12 21.02 70.58
C ASN A 3 38.75 19.90 69.57
N LYS A 4 39.04 18.63 69.89
CA LYS A 4 38.77 17.49 68.99
C LYS A 4 37.28 17.29 68.75
N LYS A 5 36.43 17.58 69.74
CA LYS A 5 34.97 17.49 69.63
C LYS A 5 34.39 18.61 68.76
N THR A 6 34.94 19.82 68.84
CA THR A 6 34.55 20.97 68.02
C THR A 6 35.01 20.82 66.57
N LEU A 7 36.21 20.27 66.34
CA LEU A 7 36.71 19.92 65.01
C LEU A 7 35.84 18.84 64.34
N LEU A 8 35.45 17.81 65.10
CA LEU A 8 34.55 16.77 64.63
C LEU A 8 33.19 17.34 64.24
N LEU A 9 32.64 18.26 65.05
CA LEU A 9 31.36 18.91 64.76
C LEU A 9 31.41 19.72 63.46
N PHE A 10 32.51 20.45 63.23
CA PHE A 10 32.70 21.24 62.01
C PHE A 10 32.83 20.35 60.76
N LEU A 11 33.57 19.24 60.87
CA LEU A 11 33.67 18.25 59.79
C LEU A 11 32.32 17.60 59.47
N LEU A 12 31.51 17.34 60.49
CA LEU A 12 30.18 16.74 60.32
C LEU A 12 29.21 17.74 59.66
N LEU A 13 29.33 19.04 59.97
CA LEU A 13 28.55 20.10 59.34
C LEU A 13 28.89 20.27 57.85
N ILE A 14 30.18 20.22 57.51
CA ILE A 14 30.63 20.26 56.11
C ILE A 14 30.16 19.01 55.36
N GLY A 15 30.27 17.83 55.98
CA GLY A 15 29.73 16.60 55.41
C GLY A 15 28.23 16.66 55.16
N PHE A 16 27.47 17.28 56.07
CA PHE A 16 26.03 17.48 55.92
C PHE A 16 25.69 18.43 54.76
N MET A 17 26.44 19.52 54.57
CA MET A 17 26.26 20.43 53.43
C MET A 17 26.57 19.77 52.07
N VAL A 18 27.58 18.90 52.00
CA VAL A 18 27.88 18.14 50.77
C VAL A 18 26.76 17.12 50.49
N PHE A 19 26.18 16.53 51.53
CA PHE A 19 25.07 15.58 51.39
C PHE A 19 23.76 16.24 50.95
N THR A 20 23.45 17.45 51.45
CA THR A 20 22.23 18.16 51.05
C THR A 20 22.33 18.71 49.62
N THR A 21 23.50 19.12 49.17
CA THR A 21 23.72 19.61 47.80
C THR A 21 23.65 18.51 46.74
N SER A 22 24.06 17.27 47.05
CA SER A 22 23.89 16.12 46.16
C SER A 22 22.43 15.67 46.02
N MET A 23 21.63 15.75 47.09
CA MET A 23 20.21 15.44 47.01
C MET A 23 19.41 16.48 46.21
N ILE A 24 19.75 17.78 46.33
CA ILE A 24 19.07 18.85 45.59
C ILE A 24 19.39 18.79 44.08
N SER A 25 20.64 18.48 43.72
CA SER A 25 21.02 18.33 42.31
C SER A 25 20.34 17.12 41.65
N ALA A 26 20.10 16.03 42.38
CA ALA A 26 19.35 14.88 41.88
C ALA A 26 17.87 15.22 41.56
N TRP A 27 17.27 16.18 42.28
CA TRP A 27 15.89 16.64 42.02
C TRP A 27 15.79 17.72 40.93
N LEU A 28 16.88 18.44 40.65
CA LEU A 28 16.91 19.51 39.65
C LEU A 28 17.33 19.03 38.25
N THR A 29 17.74 17.77 38.10
CA THR A 29 18.23 17.22 36.82
C THR A 29 17.30 16.19 36.21
N ASP A 30 15.99 16.31 36.45
CA ASP A 30 14.99 15.56 35.67
C ASP A 30 14.80 16.26 34.32
N THR A 31 15.74 16.04 33.40
CA THR A 31 15.59 16.43 32.01
C THR A 31 14.84 15.34 31.28
N LYS A 32 13.52 15.46 31.22
CA LYS A 32 12.69 14.60 30.37
C LYS A 32 12.98 14.95 28.92
N SER A 33 13.77 14.11 28.24
CA SER A 33 13.96 14.20 26.80
C SER A 33 12.60 13.95 26.14
N THR A 34 11.98 14.99 25.61
CA THR A 34 10.84 14.84 24.72
C THR A 34 11.36 14.21 23.44
N GLU A 35 10.79 13.09 23.02
CA GLU A 35 11.06 12.55 21.68
C GLU A 35 10.75 13.64 20.64
N PRO A 36 11.51 13.73 19.53
CA PRO A 36 11.27 14.73 18.51
C PRO A 36 9.81 14.71 18.07
N ALA A 37 9.08 15.79 18.34
CA ALA A 37 7.75 15.98 17.79
C ALA A 37 7.91 16.37 16.32
N VAL A 38 7.80 15.38 15.43
CA VAL A 38 7.70 15.64 13.99
C VAL A 38 6.28 16.13 13.72
N MET A 39 6.12 17.43 13.47
CA MET A 39 4.88 17.97 12.91
C MET A 39 4.94 17.79 11.39
N ILE A 40 4.16 16.85 10.89
CA ILE A 40 3.86 16.73 9.47
C ILE A 40 2.62 17.59 9.21
N VAL A 41 2.77 18.63 8.38
CA VAL A 41 1.66 19.51 7.98
C VAL A 41 1.34 19.20 6.52
N GLY A 42 0.13 18.70 6.27
CA GLY A 42 -0.39 18.45 4.94
C GLY A 42 -0.75 16.98 4.71
N ASP A 43 -1.91 16.78 4.11
CA ASP A 43 -2.54 15.47 3.91
C ASP A 43 -2.27 14.94 2.49
N ILE A 44 -2.06 13.64 2.40
CA ILE A 44 -2.02 12.90 1.14
C ILE A 44 -3.41 12.34 0.88
N GLU A 45 -4.02 12.77 -0.22
CA GLU A 45 -5.36 12.37 -0.62
C GLU A 45 -5.41 12.14 -2.13
N TYR A 46 -6.06 11.05 -2.51
CA TYR A 46 -6.30 10.69 -3.90
C TYR A 46 -7.71 10.13 -4.05
N GLU A 47 -8.37 10.46 -5.15
CA GLU A 47 -9.65 9.90 -5.53
C GLU A 47 -9.45 8.83 -6.61
N TRP A 48 -10.08 7.66 -6.41
CA TRP A 48 -10.02 6.55 -7.36
C TRP A 48 -11.17 6.66 -8.36
N LEU A 49 -10.81 6.69 -9.64
CA LEU A 49 -11.72 6.78 -10.78
C LEU A 49 -11.64 5.50 -11.62
N GLY A 50 -12.68 5.25 -12.42
CA GLY A 50 -12.73 4.19 -13.42
C GLY A 50 -13.84 3.17 -13.17
N GLU A 51 -14.20 2.48 -14.24
CA GLU A 51 -15.34 1.57 -14.28
C GLU A 51 -15.03 0.33 -15.13
N ILE A 52 -15.60 -0.80 -14.73
CA ILE A 52 -15.61 -2.00 -15.59
C ILE A 52 -16.74 -1.94 -16.61
N THR A 53 -16.63 -2.69 -17.70
CA THR A 53 -17.73 -2.86 -18.64
C THR A 53 -18.95 -3.48 -17.95
N GLU A 54 -20.15 -3.01 -18.28
CA GLU A 54 -21.42 -3.56 -17.75
C GLU A 54 -21.84 -4.88 -18.42
N ASP A 55 -21.06 -5.39 -19.38
CA ASP A 55 -21.37 -6.60 -20.13
C ASP A 55 -21.41 -7.82 -19.20
N THR A 56 -22.52 -8.55 -19.20
CA THR A 56 -22.66 -9.81 -18.47
C THR A 56 -23.37 -10.85 -19.35
N PRO A 57 -22.81 -12.07 -19.48
CA PRO A 57 -21.56 -12.56 -18.88
C PRO A 57 -20.31 -12.03 -19.57
N ILE A 58 -19.20 -11.95 -18.84
CA ILE A 58 -17.88 -11.67 -19.42
C ILE A 58 -17.40 -12.90 -20.19
N VAL A 59 -16.98 -12.68 -21.44
CA VAL A 59 -16.38 -13.72 -22.29
C VAL A 59 -14.86 -13.55 -22.42
N PRO A 60 -14.09 -14.63 -22.60
CA PRO A 60 -12.67 -14.51 -22.82
C PRO A 60 -12.33 -13.70 -24.09
N GLY A 61 -11.26 -12.90 -24.01
CA GLY A 61 -10.84 -11.98 -25.07
C GLY A 61 -11.57 -10.64 -25.08
N GLN A 62 -12.54 -10.43 -24.20
CA GLN A 62 -13.23 -9.16 -24.03
C GLN A 62 -12.37 -8.17 -23.22
N GLU A 63 -12.42 -6.90 -23.61
CA GLU A 63 -11.92 -5.80 -22.79
C GLU A 63 -12.87 -5.55 -21.61
N LEU A 64 -12.32 -5.51 -20.40
CA LEU A 64 -13.07 -5.38 -19.16
C LEU A 64 -13.03 -3.96 -18.59
N VAL A 65 -12.09 -3.13 -19.04
CA VAL A 65 -12.02 -1.72 -18.66
C VAL A 65 -13.02 -0.94 -19.53
N GLY A 66 -14.09 -0.44 -18.90
CA GLY A 66 -15.04 0.47 -19.55
C GLY A 66 -14.51 1.89 -19.55
N GLU A 67 -14.16 2.39 -18.37
CA GLU A 67 -13.45 3.65 -18.17
C GLU A 67 -12.08 3.40 -17.53
N THR A 68 -11.05 4.09 -18.01
CA THR A 68 -9.68 3.92 -17.51
C THR A 68 -9.63 4.18 -16.01
N PHE A 69 -9.05 3.24 -15.28
CA PHE A 69 -8.84 3.41 -13.85
C PHE A 69 -7.71 4.38 -13.59
N ALA A 70 -7.99 5.44 -12.83
CA ALA A 70 -7.06 6.54 -12.59
C ALA A 70 -7.12 7.04 -11.14
N LEU A 71 -6.08 7.76 -10.73
CA LEU A 71 -6.01 8.46 -9.46
C LEU A 71 -6.02 9.96 -9.71
N GLU A 72 -7.05 10.65 -9.21
CA GLU A 72 -7.07 12.12 -9.17
C GLU A 72 -6.40 12.58 -7.86
N ASN A 73 -5.40 13.45 -7.99
CA ASN A 73 -4.63 13.92 -6.84
C ASN A 73 -5.31 15.13 -6.18
N THR A 74 -5.69 14.99 -4.91
CA THR A 74 -6.20 16.09 -4.07
C THR A 74 -5.24 16.43 -2.92
N SER A 75 -4.04 15.84 -2.92
CA SER A 75 -3.03 16.00 -1.87
C SER A 75 -2.52 17.43 -1.77
N THR A 76 -2.26 17.89 -0.55
CA THR A 76 -1.66 19.22 -0.27
C THR A 76 -0.13 19.19 -0.23
N VAL A 77 0.46 18.00 -0.35
CA VAL A 77 1.89 17.75 -0.23
C VAL A 77 2.40 16.90 -1.39
N THR A 78 3.69 17.02 -1.64
CA THR A 78 4.40 16.21 -2.62
C THR A 78 4.45 14.76 -2.15
N SER A 79 4.08 13.81 -3.02
CA SER A 79 4.01 12.39 -2.66
C SER A 79 4.59 11.47 -3.71
N GLU A 80 5.10 10.34 -3.24
CA GLU A 80 5.37 9.16 -4.07
C GLU A 80 4.23 8.16 -3.89
N ILE A 81 3.82 7.49 -4.96
CA ILE A 81 2.71 6.54 -4.95
C ILE A 81 3.15 5.16 -5.46
N ARG A 82 2.53 4.12 -4.89
CA ARG A 82 2.68 2.73 -5.33
C ARG A 82 1.35 1.99 -5.28
N VAL A 83 1.25 0.94 -6.09
CA VAL A 83 0.12 0.02 -6.11
C VAL A 83 0.63 -1.37 -5.84
N LEU A 84 0.02 -2.04 -4.87
CA LEU A 84 0.18 -3.48 -4.66
C LEU A 84 -1.04 -4.18 -5.22
N MET A 85 -0.82 -5.13 -6.13
CA MET A 85 -1.89 -5.85 -6.80
C MET A 85 -1.86 -7.33 -6.44
N ASN A 86 -3.03 -7.90 -6.18
CA ASN A 86 -3.25 -9.34 -6.11
C ASN A 86 -4.47 -9.75 -6.92
N ILE A 87 -4.46 -10.97 -7.44
CA ILE A 87 -5.55 -11.52 -8.26
C ILE A 87 -5.98 -12.85 -7.66
N GLN A 88 -7.27 -13.01 -7.44
CA GLN A 88 -7.91 -14.23 -6.97
C GLN A 88 -8.86 -14.74 -8.02
N VAL A 89 -8.95 -16.06 -8.14
CA VAL A 89 -9.96 -16.73 -8.95
C VAL A 89 -10.69 -17.72 -8.06
N LYS A 90 -12.00 -17.53 -7.91
CA LYS A 90 -12.88 -18.47 -7.24
C LYS A 90 -13.62 -19.29 -8.29
N LYS A 91 -13.61 -20.60 -8.15
CA LYS A 91 -14.32 -21.53 -9.03
C LYS A 91 -15.13 -22.54 -8.24
N GLN A 92 -16.13 -23.12 -8.88
CA GLN A 92 -16.84 -24.28 -8.38
C GLN A 92 -16.51 -25.50 -9.25
N ASP A 93 -15.92 -26.53 -8.66
CA ASP A 93 -15.61 -27.79 -9.35
C ASP A 93 -16.16 -28.98 -8.55
N VAL A 94 -16.99 -29.81 -9.19
CA VAL A 94 -17.66 -30.99 -8.61
C VAL A 94 -18.29 -30.72 -7.21
N GLY A 95 -18.91 -29.55 -7.01
CA GLY A 95 -19.58 -29.19 -5.76
C GLY A 95 -18.65 -28.71 -4.63
N ALA A 96 -17.35 -28.54 -4.89
CA ALA A 96 -16.40 -27.90 -3.99
C ALA A 96 -15.99 -26.51 -4.53
N GLU A 97 -15.87 -25.53 -3.64
CA GLU A 97 -15.33 -24.21 -3.97
C GLU A 97 -13.79 -24.24 -3.91
N TYR A 98 -13.15 -23.67 -4.92
CA TYR A 98 -11.70 -23.52 -5.00
C TYR A 98 -11.33 -22.05 -5.14
N ILE A 99 -10.38 -21.57 -4.35
CA ILE A 99 -9.81 -20.23 -4.46
C ILE A 99 -8.35 -20.39 -4.87
N ASP A 100 -8.01 -19.89 -6.06
CA ASP A 100 -6.65 -19.82 -6.56
C ASP A 100 -6.12 -18.39 -6.47
N TRP A 101 -4.85 -18.26 -6.13
CA TRP A 101 -4.13 -16.98 -6.22
C TRP A 101 -3.32 -16.98 -7.50
N LEU A 102 -3.61 -16.04 -8.38
CA LEU A 102 -3.01 -16.04 -9.70
C LEU A 102 -1.68 -15.28 -9.70
N ASP A 103 -0.57 -16.03 -9.63
CA ASP A 103 0.79 -15.50 -9.82
C ASP A 103 1.13 -15.25 -11.31
N ALA A 104 0.37 -15.85 -12.23
CA ALA A 104 0.55 -15.75 -13.68
C ALA A 104 -0.45 -14.74 -14.29
N TYR A 105 -0.06 -13.47 -14.33
CA TYR A 105 -0.66 -12.43 -15.16
C TYR A 105 0.45 -11.83 -16.03
N SER A 106 0.13 -11.35 -17.22
CA SER A 106 1.11 -10.66 -18.08
C SER A 106 0.65 -9.25 -18.41
N ILE A 107 1.61 -8.34 -18.42
CA ILE A 107 1.42 -6.89 -18.61
C ILE A 107 1.45 -6.53 -20.10
N ASP A 108 1.68 -7.53 -20.95
CA ASP A 108 1.86 -7.35 -22.37
C ASP A 108 0.92 -8.27 -23.13
N ALA A 109 -0.13 -7.68 -23.71
CA ALA A 109 -1.09 -8.35 -24.58
C ALA A 109 -0.55 -8.56 -26.00
N SER A 110 0.71 -8.19 -26.30
CA SER A 110 1.27 -8.29 -27.66
C SER A 110 1.49 -9.73 -28.15
N ASN A 111 1.57 -10.72 -27.25
CA ASN A 111 1.64 -12.15 -27.61
C ASN A 111 0.77 -13.02 -26.68
N PRO A 112 -0.57 -12.99 -26.85
CA PRO A 112 -1.49 -13.69 -25.95
C PRO A 112 -1.51 -15.22 -26.17
N ILE A 113 -1.00 -15.69 -27.32
CA ILE A 113 -1.17 -17.06 -27.83
C ILE A 113 -0.27 -18.10 -27.12
N GLU A 114 0.71 -17.68 -26.32
CA GLU A 114 1.62 -18.61 -25.60
C GLU A 114 1.83 -18.26 -24.11
N SER A 115 1.07 -17.31 -23.57
CA SER A 115 1.18 -16.93 -22.16
C SER A 115 0.37 -17.88 -21.27
N PRO A 116 0.94 -18.43 -20.17
CA PRO A 116 0.16 -19.13 -19.15
C PRO A 116 -0.70 -18.16 -18.30
N ALA A 117 -0.65 -16.86 -18.58
CA ALA A 117 -1.41 -15.86 -17.87
C ALA A 117 -2.90 -16.00 -18.13
N LYS A 118 -3.72 -15.97 -17.08
CA LYS A 118 -5.19 -16.03 -17.20
C LYS A 118 -5.83 -14.67 -17.40
N LEU A 119 -5.13 -13.61 -16.99
CA LEU A 119 -5.58 -12.23 -17.09
C LEU A 119 -4.41 -11.38 -17.61
N PHE A 120 -4.69 -10.56 -18.61
CA PHE A 120 -3.80 -9.51 -19.08
C PHE A 120 -4.25 -8.19 -18.44
N ILE A 121 -3.31 -7.45 -17.83
CA ILE A 121 -3.59 -6.14 -17.24
C ILE A 121 -2.53 -5.18 -17.75
N THR A 122 -2.96 -4.09 -18.39
CA THR A 122 -2.07 -3.02 -18.85
C THR A 122 -2.14 -1.87 -17.86
N PHE A 123 -0.98 -1.51 -17.29
CA PHE A 123 -0.87 -0.32 -16.44
C PHE A 123 -0.58 0.94 -17.27
N GLY A 124 -0.87 2.11 -16.70
CA GLY A 124 -0.45 3.39 -17.26
C GLY A 124 1.07 3.45 -17.50
N SER A 125 1.49 4.20 -18.53
CA SER A 125 2.87 4.17 -19.04
C SER A 125 3.98 4.52 -18.05
N LYS A 126 3.64 5.24 -16.98
CA LYS A 126 4.57 5.69 -15.93
C LYS A 126 4.70 4.71 -14.76
N TRP A 127 3.94 3.62 -14.76
CA TRP A 127 4.01 2.58 -13.73
C TRP A 127 5.10 1.55 -14.07
N ILE A 128 6.02 1.34 -13.13
CA ILE A 128 7.11 0.39 -13.28
C ILE A 128 6.92 -0.76 -12.28
N LYS A 129 6.80 -1.97 -12.82
CA LYS A 129 6.79 -3.20 -12.02
C LYS A 129 8.11 -3.35 -11.27
N GLN A 130 8.03 -3.57 -9.97
CA GLN A 130 9.19 -3.86 -9.14
C GLN A 130 9.57 -5.35 -9.28
N ALA A 131 10.87 -5.63 -9.39
CA ALA A 131 11.38 -6.98 -9.61
C ALA A 131 11.30 -7.87 -8.35
N ASN A 132 11.22 -7.28 -7.17
CA ASN A 132 11.15 -8.01 -5.91
C ASN A 132 9.71 -8.45 -5.65
N ALA A 133 9.54 -9.70 -5.20
CA ALA A 133 8.26 -10.16 -4.67
C ALA A 133 7.96 -9.39 -3.38
N SER A 134 6.98 -8.50 -3.43
CA SER A 134 6.43 -7.87 -2.25
C SER A 134 5.42 -8.84 -1.64
N THR A 135 5.30 -8.84 -0.32
CA THR A 135 4.37 -9.73 0.36
C THR A 135 3.43 -8.94 1.24
N ARG A 136 2.17 -9.38 1.30
CA ARG A 136 1.15 -8.79 2.17
C ARG A 136 0.54 -9.86 3.04
N VAL A 137 0.28 -9.53 4.30
CA VAL A 137 -0.44 -10.40 5.23
C VAL A 137 -1.91 -10.00 5.21
N VAL A 138 -2.77 -10.88 4.72
CA VAL A 138 -4.23 -10.71 4.77
C VAL A 138 -4.79 -11.83 5.66
N SER A 139 -5.47 -11.45 6.75
CA SER A 139 -6.06 -12.39 7.72
C SER A 139 -5.08 -13.45 8.27
N GLY A 140 -3.80 -13.09 8.42
CA GLY A 140 -2.76 -13.98 8.96
C GLY A 140 -2.06 -14.86 7.92
N THR A 141 -2.44 -14.78 6.66
CA THR A 141 -1.77 -15.49 5.56
C THR A 141 -0.97 -14.52 4.71
N THR A 142 0.27 -14.90 4.39
CA THR A 142 1.18 -14.11 3.54
C THR A 142 0.98 -14.48 2.08
N TYR A 143 0.74 -13.47 1.25
CA TYR A 143 0.57 -13.61 -0.19
C TYR A 143 1.63 -12.80 -0.93
N ASN A 144 2.09 -13.31 -2.06
CA ASN A 144 2.86 -12.53 -3.01
C ASN A 144 1.92 -11.48 -3.61
N VAL A 145 2.39 -10.24 -3.68
CA VAL A 145 1.71 -9.14 -4.34
C VAL A 145 2.65 -8.55 -5.38
N HIS A 146 2.05 -8.05 -6.45
CA HIS A 146 2.78 -7.38 -7.50
C HIS A 146 2.86 -5.90 -7.19
N GLU A 147 4.08 -5.42 -6.94
CA GLU A 147 4.32 -4.01 -6.65
C GLU A 147 4.62 -3.24 -7.94
N TYR A 148 3.91 -2.13 -8.11
CA TYR A 148 4.14 -1.12 -9.14
C TYR A 148 4.41 0.21 -8.47
N ARG A 149 5.46 0.89 -8.93
CA ARG A 149 5.76 2.25 -8.47
C ARG A 149 5.55 3.22 -9.62
N TYR A 150 4.97 4.37 -9.29
CA TYR A 150 4.92 5.47 -10.24
C TYR A 150 6.33 6.06 -10.36
N ASN A 151 6.81 6.22 -11.59
CA ASN A 151 8.19 6.59 -11.88
C ASN A 151 8.51 8.09 -11.66
N GLU A 152 7.55 8.85 -11.15
CA GLU A 152 7.66 10.28 -10.92
C GLU A 152 7.14 10.62 -9.53
N VAL A 153 7.56 11.77 -9.02
CA VAL A 153 7.00 12.36 -7.82
C VAL A 153 5.75 13.14 -8.21
N VAL A 154 4.68 13.01 -7.44
CA VAL A 154 3.41 13.72 -7.67
C VAL A 154 3.43 15.04 -6.89
N ALA A 155 3.34 16.15 -7.61
CA ALA A 155 3.27 17.48 -7.01
C ALA A 155 1.92 17.71 -6.28
N PRO A 156 1.85 18.62 -5.30
CA PRO A 156 0.60 18.99 -4.65
C PRO A 156 -0.47 19.46 -5.65
N TYR A 157 -1.74 19.29 -5.29
CA TYR A 157 -2.87 19.78 -6.06
C TYR A 157 -2.84 21.31 -6.19
N ASP A 158 -2.96 21.82 -7.42
CA ASP A 158 -3.11 23.23 -7.74
C ASP A 158 -4.49 23.47 -8.37
N SER A 159 -5.42 24.07 -7.61
CA SER A 159 -6.75 24.43 -8.10
C SER A 159 -6.74 25.38 -9.31
N ALA A 160 -5.67 26.14 -9.52
CA ALA A 160 -5.55 27.02 -10.69
C ALA A 160 -5.12 26.25 -11.94
N ASN A 161 -4.41 25.13 -11.77
CA ASN A 161 -3.90 24.27 -12.83
C ASN A 161 -3.97 22.80 -12.38
N PRO A 162 -5.18 22.20 -12.31
CA PRO A 162 -5.30 20.82 -11.88
C PRO A 162 -4.53 19.91 -12.85
N ALA A 163 -3.74 18.99 -12.30
CA ALA A 163 -3.02 18.00 -13.09
C ALA A 163 -4.00 16.96 -13.66
N ASP A 164 -3.66 16.37 -14.81
CA ASP A 164 -4.41 15.25 -15.36
C ASP A 164 -4.40 14.05 -14.38
N PRO A 165 -5.50 13.29 -14.29
CA PRO A 165 -5.54 12.07 -13.48
C PRO A 165 -4.43 11.08 -13.86
N ILE A 166 -3.88 10.42 -12.85
CA ILE A 166 -2.81 9.43 -13.03
C ILE A 166 -3.45 8.11 -13.46
N GLU A 167 -3.35 7.77 -14.74
CA GLU A 167 -3.81 6.48 -15.26
C GLU A 167 -3.09 5.32 -14.57
N VAL A 168 -3.86 4.40 -13.99
CA VAL A 168 -3.36 3.22 -13.27
C VAL A 168 -3.57 1.96 -14.11
N ILE A 169 -4.81 1.64 -14.50
CA ILE A 169 -5.11 0.47 -15.36
C ILE A 169 -5.89 0.96 -16.58
N THR A 170 -5.32 0.71 -17.76
CA THR A 170 -5.87 1.16 -19.05
C THR A 170 -6.53 0.03 -19.84
N SER A 171 -6.20 -1.23 -19.53
CA SER A 171 -6.81 -2.39 -20.18
C SER A 171 -6.74 -3.60 -19.26
N MET A 172 -7.77 -4.43 -19.31
CA MET A 172 -7.86 -5.70 -18.63
C MET A 172 -8.58 -6.69 -19.54
N ILE A 173 -7.90 -7.78 -19.92
CA ILE A 173 -8.43 -8.75 -20.88
C ILE A 173 -8.25 -10.16 -20.31
N LEU A 174 -9.35 -10.92 -20.26
CA LEU A 174 -9.31 -12.32 -19.87
C LEU A 174 -8.70 -13.17 -21.00
N ASN A 175 -7.71 -14.00 -20.70
CA ASN A 175 -7.01 -14.78 -21.72
C ASN A 175 -7.82 -16.01 -22.17
N GLY A 176 -8.47 -15.92 -23.33
CA GLY A 176 -9.24 -17.03 -23.93
C GLY A 176 -8.44 -18.26 -24.34
N TRP A 177 -7.11 -18.23 -24.32
CA TRP A 177 -6.30 -19.42 -24.51
C TRP A 177 -6.18 -20.28 -23.25
N THR A 178 -6.20 -19.65 -22.08
CA THR A 178 -6.03 -20.31 -20.77
C THR A 178 -7.28 -20.35 -19.91
N VAL A 179 -8.29 -19.56 -20.29
CA VAL A 179 -9.58 -19.47 -19.62
C VAL A 179 -10.64 -20.03 -20.55
N GLY A 180 -10.89 -21.33 -20.40
CA GLY A 180 -11.91 -22.08 -21.13
C GLY A 180 -13.18 -22.36 -20.32
N ASN A 181 -13.95 -23.36 -20.75
CA ASN A 181 -15.22 -23.75 -20.13
C ASN A 181 -15.07 -24.19 -18.67
N GLU A 182 -13.89 -24.63 -18.24
CA GLU A 182 -13.58 -24.97 -16.85
C GLU A 182 -13.54 -23.76 -15.89
N TYR A 183 -13.77 -22.56 -16.41
CA TYR A 183 -13.98 -21.32 -15.64
C TYR A 183 -15.43 -20.83 -15.76
N GLU A 184 -16.38 -21.66 -16.18
CA GLU A 184 -17.79 -21.27 -16.18
C GLU A 184 -18.25 -20.89 -14.76
N ASN A 185 -18.87 -19.71 -14.62
CA ASN A 185 -19.26 -19.09 -13.35
C ASN A 185 -18.09 -18.85 -12.37
N ALA A 186 -16.85 -18.78 -12.85
CA ALA A 186 -15.72 -18.39 -12.03
C ALA A 186 -15.79 -16.89 -11.70
N GLU A 187 -15.50 -16.54 -10.46
CA GLU A 187 -15.39 -15.16 -10.00
C GLU A 187 -13.91 -14.78 -10.00
N PHE A 188 -13.55 -13.76 -10.78
CA PHE A 188 -12.23 -13.15 -10.76
C PHE A 188 -12.30 -11.90 -9.89
N LYS A 189 -11.32 -11.75 -9.00
CA LYS A 189 -11.19 -10.63 -8.09
C LYS A 189 -9.79 -10.04 -8.17
N VAL A 190 -9.68 -8.82 -8.69
CA VAL A 190 -8.44 -8.05 -8.72
C VAL A 190 -8.49 -7.04 -7.58
N THR A 191 -7.56 -7.15 -6.63
CA THR A 191 -7.44 -6.20 -5.53
C THR A 191 -6.23 -5.31 -5.76
N LEU A 192 -6.44 -4.01 -5.67
CA LEU A 192 -5.41 -2.98 -5.76
C LEU A 192 -5.33 -2.26 -4.42
N VAL A 193 -4.13 -2.11 -3.90
CA VAL A 193 -3.86 -1.43 -2.64
C VAL A 193 -3.03 -0.22 -2.97
N PHE A 194 -3.60 0.96 -2.73
CA PHE A 194 -2.95 2.22 -2.98
C PHE A 194 -2.20 2.63 -1.73
N GLU A 195 -0.92 2.85 -1.90
CA GLU A 195 -0.09 3.37 -0.83
C GLU A 195 0.68 4.58 -1.33
N ALA A 196 0.82 5.55 -0.45
CA ALA A 196 1.59 6.74 -0.73
C ALA A 196 2.51 7.06 0.45
N LYS A 197 3.55 7.81 0.16
CA LYS A 197 4.37 8.44 1.19
C LYS A 197 4.65 9.87 0.78
N GLN A 198 4.83 10.72 1.77
CA GLN A 198 5.40 12.04 1.53
C GLN A 198 6.81 11.86 0.98
N GLU A 199 7.21 12.68 0.01
CA GLU A 199 8.50 12.53 -0.70
C GLU A 199 9.69 12.42 0.27
N GLU A 200 9.71 13.27 1.30
CA GLU A 200 10.79 13.33 2.30
C GLU A 200 10.80 12.15 3.29
N TYR A 201 9.76 11.31 3.29
CA TYR A 201 9.58 10.20 4.22
C TYR A 201 9.82 8.86 3.55
N VAL A 202 10.12 7.85 4.36
CA VAL A 202 10.39 6.47 3.90
C VAL A 202 9.24 5.50 4.17
N THR A 203 8.28 5.90 5.00
CA THR A 203 7.16 5.05 5.42
C THR A 203 6.00 5.21 4.45
N TRP A 204 5.56 4.09 3.86
CA TRP A 204 4.38 4.02 3.04
C TRP A 204 3.13 3.89 3.90
N GLU A 205 2.12 4.69 3.61
CA GLU A 205 0.80 4.64 4.23
C GLU A 205 -0.23 4.15 3.22
N GLN A 206 -1.12 3.27 3.66
CA GLN A 206 -2.21 2.79 2.83
C GLN A 206 -3.31 3.84 2.77
N LEU A 207 -3.58 4.34 1.56
CA LEU A 207 -4.63 5.32 1.30
C LEU A 207 -5.98 4.65 1.06
N GLY A 208 -5.98 3.48 0.40
CA GLY A 208 -7.21 2.81 0.04
C GLY A 208 -6.99 1.44 -0.59
N THR A 209 -8.11 0.74 -0.80
CA THR A 209 -8.16 -0.52 -1.53
C THR A 209 -9.27 -0.41 -2.57
N ALA A 210 -8.98 -0.75 -3.83
CA ALA A 210 -9.99 -0.98 -4.85
C ALA A 210 -10.11 -2.48 -5.13
N GLU A 211 -11.33 -2.95 -5.33
CA GLU A 211 -11.64 -4.33 -5.70
C GLU A 211 -12.41 -4.31 -7.01
N ILE A 212 -11.89 -5.03 -8.00
CA ILE A 212 -12.50 -5.19 -9.32
C ILE A 212 -12.90 -6.66 -9.44
N ASP A 213 -14.21 -6.91 -9.34
CA ASP A 213 -14.78 -8.25 -9.30
C ASP A 213 -15.65 -8.49 -10.54
N PHE A 214 -15.47 -9.62 -11.23
CA PHE A 214 -16.27 -10.00 -12.40
C PHE A 214 -16.45 -11.53 -12.52
N THR A 215 -17.53 -11.94 -13.18
CA THR A 215 -17.89 -13.36 -13.33
C THR A 215 -17.89 -13.78 -14.79
N THR A 216 -17.31 -14.95 -15.08
CA THR A 216 -17.19 -15.49 -16.43
C THR A 216 -18.35 -16.40 -16.82
N GLY A 217 -18.84 -16.26 -18.05
CA GLY A 217 -19.85 -17.14 -18.63
C GLY A 217 -21.23 -17.10 -17.94
N LEU A 218 -22.21 -17.75 -18.56
CA LEU A 218 -23.49 -18.11 -17.94
C LEU A 218 -23.49 -19.62 -17.70
N ALA A 219 -24.18 -20.07 -16.65
CA ALA A 219 -24.46 -21.48 -16.45
C ALA A 219 -25.03 -22.11 -17.74
N SER A 220 -24.38 -23.15 -18.26
CA SER A 220 -24.93 -23.99 -19.30
C SER A 220 -26.14 -24.74 -18.72
N ASN A 221 -27.34 -24.36 -19.19
CA ASN A 221 -28.58 -25.06 -18.86
C ASN A 221 -28.62 -26.44 -19.52
#